data_AF-A0A0C2H3D8-F1
#
_entry.id   AF-A0A0C2H3D8-F1
#
_cell.length_a   1.000
_cell.length_b   1.000
_cell.length_c   1.000
_cell.angle_alpha   90.00
_cell.angle_beta   90.00
_cell.angle_gamma   90.00
#
_symmetry.space_group_name_H-M   'P 1'
#
loop_
_entity.id
_entity.type
_entity.pdbx_description
1 polymer ?
#
loop_
_entity_poly.entity_id
_entity_poly.type
_entity_poly.pdbx_seq_one_letter_code
_entity_poly.pdbx_strand_id
1 'polypeptide(L)' 'MDEEVIKREIMKNGPVVGAFRVYEDFSHYNGGIYHTGGAKKGAHAVKVTGWGSENGTNYWLIANSWNTD' A
#
# COMPACT_ATOMS: atom_id res chain seq x y z
N MET A 1 -9.69 11.85 -0.75
CA MET A 1 -10.24 11.00 -1.82
C MET A 1 -10.92 9.83 -1.14
N ASP A 2 -12.15 9.53 -1.52
CA ASP A 2 -12.92 8.43 -0.92
C ASP A 2 -12.35 7.07 -1.37
N GLU A 3 -12.30 6.10 -0.47
CA GLU A 3 -11.87 4.73 -0.77
C GLU A 3 -12.65 4.14 -1.95
N GLU A 4 -13.96 4.40 -2.01
CA GLU A 4 -14.81 3.90 -3.09
C GLU A 4 -14.48 4.52 -4.46
N VAL A 5 -13.96 5.74 -4.49
CA VAL A 5 -13.50 6.38 -5.73
C VAL A 5 -12.22 5.70 -6.22
N ILE A 6 -11.28 5.39 -5.33
CA ILE A 6 -10.03 4.69 -5.67
C ILE A 6 -10.34 3.30 -6.22
N LYS A 7 -11.22 2.54 -5.54
CA LYS A 7 -11.65 1.21 -6.00
C LYS A 7 -12.26 1.28 -7.40
N ARG A 8 -13.18 2.22 -7.62
CA ARG A 8 -13.82 2.41 -8.94
C ARG A 8 -12.82 2.77 -10.02
N GLU A 9 -11.85 3.62 -9.71
CA GLU A 9 -10.79 4.00 -10.65
C GLU A 9 -9.94 2.80 -11.03
N ILE A 10 -9.52 1.99 -10.04
CA ILE A 10 -8.77 0.76 -10.27
C ILE A 10 -9.56 -0.21 -11.16
N MET A 11 -10.87 -0.38 -10.92
CA MET A 11 -11.70 -1.28 -11.73
C MET A 11 -11.89 -0.80 -13.16
N LYS A 12 -12.03 0.51 -13.37
CA LYS A 12 -12.35 1.08 -14.69
C LYS A 12 -11.12 1.31 -15.55
N ASN A 13 -10.06 1.84 -14.92
CA ASN A 13 -8.92 2.43 -15.62
C ASN A 13 -7.59 1.72 -15.27
N GLY A 14 -7.60 0.77 -14.34
CA GLY A 14 -6.42 0.02 -13.92
C GLY A 14 -5.63 0.69 -12.78
N PRO A 15 -4.40 0.23 -12.49
CA PRO A 15 -3.65 0.64 -11.31
C PRO A 15 -3.46 2.15 -11.18
N VAL A 16 -3.54 2.66 -9.95
CA VAL A 16 -3.37 4.09 -9.63
C VAL A 16 -2.08 4.34 -8.86
N VAL A 17 -1.60 5.58 -8.88
CA VAL A 17 -0.44 6.00 -8.08
C VAL A 17 -0.93 6.54 -6.73
N GLY A 18 -0.41 5.97 -5.65
CA GLY A 18 -0.59 6.45 -4.27
C GLY A 18 0.74 6.87 -3.65
N ALA A 19 0.69 7.56 -2.52
CA ALA A 19 1.89 7.82 -1.72
C ALA A 19 1.59 7.56 -0.24
N PHE A 20 2.54 6.96 0.46
CA PHE A 20 2.42 6.67 1.89
C PHE A 20 3.69 7.08 2.63
N ARG A 21 3.56 7.26 3.95
CA ARG A 21 4.70 7.58 4.82
C ARG A 21 5.42 6.28 5.15
N VAL A 22 6.73 6.31 5.01
CA VAL A 22 7.61 5.17 5.30
C VAL A 22 8.20 5.35 6.69
N TYR A 23 8.22 4.27 7.46
CA TYR A 23 8.76 4.18 8.81
C TYR A 23 9.93 3.17 8.85
N GLU A 24 10.68 3.17 9.95
CA GLU A 24 11.88 2.34 10.15
C GLU A 24 11.66 0.84 9.94
N ASP A 25 10.48 0.37 10.31
CA ASP A 25 10.13 -1.04 10.22
C ASP A 25 9.78 -1.51 8.80
N PHE A 26 9.51 -0.58 7.87
CA PHE A 26 9.06 -0.93 6.52
C PHE A 26 10.11 -1.73 5.74
N SER A 27 11.40 -1.49 5.96
CA SER A 27 12.48 -2.27 5.31
C SER A 27 12.57 -3.71 5.81
N HIS A 28 11.94 -4.03 6.95
CA HIS A 28 11.95 -5.36 7.57
C HIS A 28 10.63 -6.11 7.35
N TYR A 29 9.66 -5.50 6.66
CA TYR A 29 8.39 -6.14 6.35
C TYR A 29 8.60 -7.31 5.37
N ASN A 30 8.11 -8.50 5.75
CA ASN A 30 8.30 -9.74 4.98
C ASN A 30 6.99 -10.50 4.69
N GLY A 31 5.82 -9.98 5.08
CA GLY A 31 4.54 -10.62 4.82
C GLY A 31 3.39 -10.10 5.69
N GLY A 32 2.16 -10.47 5.32
CA GLY A 32 0.93 -10.06 6.01
C GLY A 32 0.47 -8.65 5.66
N ILE A 33 -0.29 -8.00 6.54
CA ILE A 33 -0.74 -6.62 6.36
C ILE A 33 0.23 -5.70 7.10
N TYR A 34 0.87 -4.78 6.38
CA TYR A 34 1.85 -3.85 6.98
C TYR A 34 1.17 -2.87 7.94
N HIS A 35 1.82 -2.63 9.08
CA HIS A 35 1.49 -1.59 10.05
C HIS A 35 2.74 -0.78 10.38
N THR A 36 2.58 0.50 10.73
CA THR A 36 3.71 1.41 10.96
C THR A 36 4.29 1.29 12.37
N GLY A 37 5.61 1.34 12.48
CA GLY A 37 6.35 1.29 13.75
C GLY A 37 7.71 2.01 13.67
N GLY A 38 8.15 2.56 14.80
CA GLY A 38 9.40 3.33 14.88
C GLY A 38 9.29 4.75 14.33
N ALA A 39 10.44 5.35 13.96
CA ALA A 39 10.47 6.73 13.49
C ALA A 39 10.09 6.87 12.01
N LYS A 40 9.44 7.99 11.66
CA LYS A 40 9.15 8.36 10.26
C LYS A 40 10.47 8.59 9.51
N LYS A 41 10.66 7.88 8.40
CA LYS A 41 11.85 8.00 7.53
C LYS A 41 11.61 8.80 6.26
N GLY A 42 10.37 8.84 5.76
CA GLY A 42 10.08 9.58 4.55
C GLY A 42 8.67 9.39 4.02
N ALA A 43 8.53 9.61 2.71
CA ALA A 43 7.33 9.30 1.94
C ALA A 43 7.76 8.56 0.67
N HIS A 44 6.93 7.61 0.23
CA HIS A 44 7.19 6.82 -0.96
C HIS A 44 5.94 6.75 -1.84
N ALA A 45 6.12 6.94 -3.15
CA ALA A 45 5.09 6.79 -4.16
C ALA A 45 5.07 5.35 -4.67
N VAL A 46 3.88 4.77 -4.77
CA VAL A 46 3.68 3.36 -5.08
C VAL A 46 2.52 3.17 -6.04
N LYS A 47 2.49 2.01 -6.70
CA LYS A 47 1.40 1.62 -7.58
C LYS A 47 0.41 0.76 -6.81
N VAL A 48 -0.81 1.25 -6.64
CA VAL A 48 -1.92 0.52 -6.01
C VAL A 48 -2.63 -0.28 -7.10
N THR A 49 -2.63 -1.61 -6.96
CA THR A 49 -3.16 -2.54 -7.97
C THR A 49 -4.50 -3.14 -7.57
N GLY A 50 -4.89 -3.07 -6.30
CA GLY A 50 -6.13 -3.63 -5.81
C GLY A 50 -6.30 -3.47 -4.31
N TRP A 51 -7.28 -4.17 -3.75
CA TRP A 51 -7.59 -4.19 -2.32
C TRP A 51 -8.20 -5.54 -1.95
N GLY A 52 -8.28 -5.81 -0.65
CA GLY A 52 -8.89 -7.03 -0.14
C GLY A 52 -9.25 -6.92 1.34
N SER A 53 -9.71 -8.03 1.89
CA SER A 53 -9.97 -8.19 3.32
C SER A 53 -9.46 -9.56 3.76
N GLU A 54 -8.69 -9.60 4.84
CA GLU A 54 -8.18 -10.83 5.45
C GLU A 54 -8.41 -10.76 6.96
N ASN A 55 -9.08 -11.77 7.52
CA ASN A 55 -9.37 -11.87 8.96
C ASN A 55 -10.02 -10.60 9.56
N GLY A 56 -10.91 -9.95 8.80
CA GLY A 56 -11.59 -8.71 9.21
C GLY A 56 -10.77 -7.43 9.05
N THR A 57 -9.55 -7.52 8.51
CA THR A 57 -8.68 -6.38 8.24
C THR A 57 -8.66 -6.08 6.74
N ASN A 58 -9.08 -4.87 6.37
CA ASN A 58 -9.04 -4.41 4.99
C ASN A 58 -7.62 -3.95 4.63
N TYR A 59 -7.16 -4.26 3.42
CA TYR A 59 -5.83 -3.91 2.94
C TYR A 59 -5.82 -3.46 1.48
N TRP A 60 -4.76 -2.74 1.10
CA TRP A 60 -4.46 -2.40 -0.28
C TRP A 60 -3.33 -3.29 -0.80
N LEU A 61 -3.47 -3.76 -2.04
CA LEU A 61 -2.41 -4.44 -2.77
C LEU A 61 -1.55 -3.38 -3.47
N ILE A 62 -0.27 -3.37 -3.12
CA ILE A 62 0.67 -2.35 -3.55
C ILE A 62 1.87 -3.02 -4.22
N ALA A 63 2.17 -2.60 -5.45
CA ALA A 63 3.42 -2.90 -6.10
C ALA A 63 4.46 -1.84 -5.70
N ASN A 64 5.45 -2.26 -4.91
CA ASN A 64 6.56 -1.45 -4.45
C ASN A 64 7.70 -1.42 -5.49
N SER A 65 8.61 -0.44 -5.40
CA SER A 65 9.73 -0.26 -6.32
C SER A 65 11.12 -0.37 -5.66
N TRP A 66 11.20 -0.96 -4.47
CA TRP A 66 12.46 -1.03 -3.68
C TRP A 66 13.15 -2.38 -3.68
N ASN A 67 12.48 -3.46 -4.08
CA ASN A 67 13.08 -4.79 -4.25
C ASN A 67 12.14 -5.73 -5.01
N THR A 68 12.71 -6.74 -5.65
CA THR A 68 11.99 -7.86 -6.30
C THR A 68 12.38 -9.22 -5.73
N ASP A 69 13.24 -9.23 -4.70
CA ASP A 69 13.81 -10.44 -4.10
C ASP A 69 12.78 -11.28 -3.33
#